data_AF-A0A415L578-F1
#
_entry.id   AF-A0A415L578-F1
#
_cell.length_a   1.000
_cell.length_b   1.000
_cell.length_c   1.000
_cell.angle_alpha   90.00
_cell.angle_beta   90.00
_cell.angle_gamma   90.00
#
_symmetry.space_group_name_H-M   'P 1'
#
loop_
_entity.id
_entity.type
_entity.pdbx_description
1 polymer ?
#
loop_
_entity_poly.entity_id
_entity_poly.type
_entity_poly.pdbx_seq_one_letter_code
_entity_poly.pdbx_strand_id
1 'polypeptide(L)' 'MIKAEKTGNKMELTIIGGSHDLICEFDEVLKAMYKVLDESVVKSAPFTAEDILHTMAHNAAAEGKENR' A
#
# COMPACT_ATOMS: atom_id res chain seq x y z
N MET A 1 8.98 -10.32 4.22
CA MET A 1 8.06 -10.91 5.22
C MET A 1 8.07 -10.07 6.49
N ILE A 2 6.91 -9.58 6.91
CA ILE A 2 6.76 -8.87 8.20
C ILE A 2 6.39 -9.89 9.27
N LYS A 3 7.28 -10.09 10.25
CA LYS A 3 7.00 -10.89 11.45
C LYS A 3 6.56 -9.94 12.56
N ALA A 4 5.36 -10.17 13.07
CA ALA A 4 4.82 -9.44 14.22
C ALA A 4 4.85 -10.34 15.45
N GLU A 5 5.56 -9.92 16.50
CA GLU A 5 5.52 -10.57 17.80
C GLU A 5 4.91 -9.63 18.82
N LYS A 6 3.93 -10.14 19.59
CA LYS A 6 3.27 -9.38 20.66
C LYS A 6 3.65 -9.97 22.01
N THR A 7 4.28 -9.17 22.85
CA THR A 7 4.64 -9.54 24.22
C THR A 7 4.01 -8.55 25.19
N GLY A 8 2.92 -8.97 25.84
CA GLY A 8 2.10 -8.10 26.69
C GLY A 8 1.46 -6.95 25.88
N ASN A 9 1.70 -5.71 26.30
CA ASN A 9 1.24 -4.50 25.60
C ASN A 9 2.23 -3.97 24.55
N LYS A 10 3.38 -4.65 24.32
CA LYS A 10 4.33 -4.27 23.27
C LYS A 10 4.12 -5.13 22.02
N MET A 11 4.24 -4.48 20.87
CA MET A 11 4.26 -5.09 19.54
C MET A 11 5.63 -4.83 18.94
N GLU A 12 6.38 -5.88 18.64
CA GLU A 12 7.62 -5.81 17.85
C GLU A 12 7.32 -6.25 16.41
N LEU A 13 7.69 -5.38 15.48
CA LEU A 13 7.62 -5.67 14.05
C LEU A 13 9.04 -5.89 13.55
N THR A 14 9.33 -7.11 13.12
CA THR A 14 10.60 -7.47 12.50
C THR A 14 10.39 -7.69 11.01
N ILE A 15 11.11 -6.93 10.18
CA ILE A 15 11.15 -7.19 8.74
C ILE A 15 12.20 -8.26 8.51
N ILE A 16 11.75 -9.45 8.10
CA ILE A 16 12.61 -10.57 7.75
C ILE A 16 12.66 -10.63 6.23
N GLY A 17 13.87 -10.51 5.67
CA GLY A 17 14.11 -10.44 4.24
C GLY A 17 14.86 -9.18 3.82
N GLY A 18 15.29 -9.14 2.57
CA GLY A 18 15.90 -7.95 1.98
C GLY A 18 14.84 -6.90 1.63
N SER A 19 15.29 -5.68 1.32
CA SER A 19 14.42 -4.65 0.73
C SER A 19 13.72 -5.13 -0.55
N HIS A 20 14.34 -6.07 -1.28
CA HIS A 20 13.75 -6.71 -2.45
C HIS A 20 12.46 -7.49 -2.11
N ASP A 21 12.49 -8.31 -1.05
CA ASP A 21 11.31 -9.10 -0.64
C ASP A 21 10.16 -8.18 -0.21
N LEU A 22 10.48 -7.08 0.47
CA LEU A 22 9.49 -6.06 0.84
C LEU A 22 8.87 -5.39 -0.38
N ILE A 23 9.67 -5.08 -1.41
CA ILE A 23 9.18 -4.50 -2.66
C ILE A 23 8.26 -5.48 -3.39
N CYS A 24 8.61 -6.77 -3.45
CA CYS A 24 7.78 -7.80 -4.06
C CYS A 24 6.44 -7.98 -3.33
N GLU A 25 6.45 -8.04 -1.99
CA GLU A 25 5.22 -8.11 -1.19
C GLU A 25 4.34 -6.87 -1.40
N PHE A 26 4.96 -5.69 -1.52
CA PHE A 26 4.23 -4.45 -1.78
C PHE A 26 3.60 -4.41 -3.19
N ASP A 27 4.31 -4.93 -4.20
CA ASP A 27 3.80 -5.06 -5.57
C ASP A 27 2.57 -5.99 -5.65
N GLU A 28 2.56 -7.11 -4.91
CA GLU A 28 1.40 -7.99 -4.84
C GLU A 28 0.17 -7.30 -4.23
N VAL A 29 0.37 -6.53 -3.16
CA VAL A 29 -0.70 -5.74 -2.51
C VAL A 29 -1.21 -4.65 -3.47
N LEU A 30 -0.32 -3.94 -4.17
CA LEU A 30 -0.73 -2.93 -5.15
C LEU A 30 -1.56 -3.51 -6.28
N LYS A 31 -1.18 -4.69 -6.81
CA LYS A 31 -1.97 -5.40 -7.84
C LYS A 31 -3.35 -5.80 -7.34
N ALA A 32 -3.46 -6.27 -6.10
CA ALA A 32 -4.74 -6.61 -5.50
C ALA A 32 -5.62 -5.37 -5.33
N MET A 33 -5.06 -4.25 -4.85
CA MET A 33 -5.79 -2.97 -4.75
C MET A 33 -6.26 -2.48 -6.11
N TYR A 34 -5.39 -2.54 -7.12
CA TYR A 34 -5.73 -2.16 -8.49
C TYR A 34 -6.92 -2.95 -9.01
N LYS A 35 -6.92 -4.28 -8.82
CA LYS A 35 -8.03 -5.13 -9.26
C LYS A 35 -9.36 -4.77 -8.59
N VAL A 36 -9.35 -4.54 -7.27
CA VAL A 36 -10.55 -4.12 -6.53
C VAL A 36 -11.04 -2.74 -7.01
N LEU A 37 -10.12 -1.82 -7.26
CA LEU A 37 -10.44 -0.52 -7.84
C LEU A 37 -11.02 -0.64 -9.25
N ASP A 38 -10.41 -1.44 -10.12
CA ASP A 38 -10.88 -1.65 -11.49
C ASP A 38 -12.29 -2.28 -11.54
N GLU A 39 -12.58 -3.20 -10.63
CA GLU A 39 -13.91 -3.81 -10.48
C GLU A 39 -14.95 -2.83 -9.88
N SER A 40 -14.52 -1.84 -9.11
CA SER A 40 -15.42 -0.87 -8.44
C SER A 40 -15.60 0.44 -9.20
N VAL A 41 -14.67 0.78 -10.09
CA VAL A 41 -14.78 1.94 -10.98
C VAL A 41 -15.84 1.65 -12.04
N VAL A 42 -16.84 2.53 -12.12
CA VAL A 42 -17.83 2.45 -13.20
C VAL A 42 -17.08 2.59 -14.53
N LYS A 43 -17.30 1.66 -15.47
CA LYS A 43 -16.60 1.65 -16.79
C LYS A 43 -16.71 2.94 -17.61
N SER A 44 -17.63 3.85 -17.25
CA SER A 44 -17.82 5.16 -17.87
C SER A 44 -17.18 6.32 -17.08
N ALA A 45 -16.46 6.04 -16.00
CA ALA A 45 -15.75 7.05 -15.24
C ALA A 45 -14.61 7.63 -16.08
N PRO A 46 -14.36 8.95 -16.01
CA PRO A 46 -13.30 9.58 -16.80
C PRO A 46 -11.89 9.35 -16.23
N PHE A 47 -11.76 8.46 -15.23
CA PHE A 47 -10.51 8.14 -14.53
C PHE A 47 -10.40 6.62 -14.38
N THR A 48 -9.19 6.12 -14.53
CA THR A 48 -8.86 4.71 -14.37
C THR A 48 -8.53 4.38 -12.91
N ALA A 49 -8.51 3.08 -12.58
CA ALA A 49 -8.02 2.61 -11.28
C ALA A 49 -6.56 3.05 -11.01
N GLU A 50 -5.74 3.16 -12.07
CA GLU A 50 -4.35 3.61 -11.98
C GLU A 50 -4.27 5.07 -11.53
N ASP A 51 -5.09 5.95 -12.14
CA ASP A 51 -5.15 7.38 -11.81
C ASP A 51 -5.52 7.61 -10.33
N ILE A 52 -6.45 6.80 -9.83
CA ILE A 52 -6.88 6.85 -8.43
C ILE A 52 -5.75 6.40 -7.50
N LEU A 53 -5.11 5.26 -7.79
CA LEU A 53 -3.98 4.76 -7.00
C LEU A 53 -2.81 5.75 -6.98
N HIS A 54 -2.49 6.36 -8.13
CA HIS A 54 -1.43 7.36 -8.24
C HIS A 54 -1.74 8.59 -7.37
N THR A 55 -3.00 9.05 -7.38
CA THR A 55 -3.47 10.18 -6.56
C THR A 55 -3.39 9.84 -5.06
N MET A 56 -3.81 8.65 -4.66
CA MET A 56 -3.73 8.21 -3.26
C MET A 56 -2.27 8.13 -2.77
N ALA A 57 -1.38 7.58 -3.59
CA ALA A 57 0.04 7.51 -3.27
C ALA A 57 0.67 8.91 -3.15
N HIS A 58 0.32 9.82 -4.06
CA HIS A 58 0.76 11.21 -4.00
C HIS A 58 0.28 11.92 -2.72
N ASN A 59 -1.00 11.77 -2.37
CA ASN A 59 -1.58 12.38 -1.18
C ASN A 59 -0.95 11.84 0.12
N ALA A 60 -0.77 10.53 0.23
CA ALA A 60 -0.09 9.92 1.37
C ALA A 60 1.36 10.42 1.52
N ALA A 61 2.07 10.58 0.40
CA ALA A 61 3.42 11.14 0.41
C ALA A 61 3.46 12.64 0.79
N ALA A 62 2.41 13.40 0.46
CA ALA A 62 2.27 14.81 0.82
C ALA A 62 1.93 14.98 2.32
N GLU A 63 0.99 14.19 2.86
CA GLU A 63 0.63 14.21 4.29
C GLU A 63 1.81 13.86 5.21
N GLY A 64 2.72 12.98 4.75
CA GLY A 64 3.96 12.66 5.46
C GLY A 64 4.99 13.80 5.48
N LYS A 65 4.85 14.81 4.62
CA LYS A 65 5.69 16.02 4.61
C LYS A 65 5.11 17.16 5.43
N GLU A 66 3.79 17.23 5.55
CA GLU A 66 3.12 18.28 6.33
C GLU A 66 3.20 18.03 7.85
N ASN A 67 3.37 16.77 8.26
CA ASN A 67 3.53 16.36 9.66
C ASN A 67 5.01 16.25 10.13
N ARG A 68 5.95 16.94 9.48
CA ARG A 68 7.39 16.82 9.76
C ARG A 68 8.03 18.14 10.20
#